data_AF-A0A2V5TBF0-F1
#
_entry.id   AF-A0A2V5TBF0-F1
#
_cell.length_a   1.000
_cell.length_b   1.000
_cell.length_c   1.000
_cell.angle_alpha   90.00
_cell.angle_beta   90.00
_cell.angle_gamma   90.00
#
_symmetry.space_group_name_H-M   'P 1'
#
loop_
_entity.id
_entity.type
_entity.pdbx_description
1 polymer ?
#
loop_
_entity_poly.entity_id
_entity_poly.type
_entity_poly.pdbx_seq_one_letter_code
_entity_poly.pdbx_strand_id
1 'polypeptide(L)'
;MKLNAPNEVDRAVPCPMVKLGGEAARYWRRPRRGRSALRVFAFVLLLAINAAAAEQPLAQSTIVLYNKTVPDSVELAKFYAEQRGIAADHLIGLTCSIEEEISREDYDVTIVEPLREIFKQRHWWMLNEPPKQPPVVDASTIHFVAVIKGIPLKIRSTATYSGDQPRPGPIGSRNEASVDSELAVLAFYSRQISGVTPNPYFQRFSAISNLKDATLLLVCRLDAPAVGTVRGMIVDAIATEKSGLWGRAYVDGADKTGTDFAAGDEWLGNVTTQLHKVGIPVVYDDTPAIFPDAFPMTDCALYYGWYAGNVAGPFNQPGFRFVRGAVAVHIHSFSASTLRDPNANWVAPLVSKGAAASLGSVYEPYLELTSHLDIFNDRLLHGFTFAESAYMSIRALSWMSVMVGDPLYRPYASWLQIDAQPDSAKSGADWTKYHEFALKNVMRSASEFRPLAGQIAARSHNCPMMEDLGSMEAGDGNPSEATNYFKQARTCYTNHDDILRVVLEEADAWVKQNKPTQAVDLIRSALRTAPDASAAPLLRKFEKDAGRAASQVTPSR
;
A
#
# COMPACT_ATOMS: atom_id res chain seq x y z
N MET A 1 9.76 -26.35 34.59
CA MET A 1 8.69 -27.16 35.22
C MET A 1 8.11 -28.04 34.11
N LYS A 2 8.39 -29.34 34.14
CA LYS A 2 7.93 -30.32 33.12
C LYS A 2 6.49 -30.71 33.43
N LEU A 3 5.61 -30.72 32.43
CA LEU A 3 4.32 -31.41 32.48
C LEU A 3 3.96 -31.97 31.10
N ASN A 4 3.40 -33.17 31.12
CA ASN A 4 3.32 -34.17 30.06
C ASN A 4 2.21 -33.92 29.03
N ALA A 5 2.45 -34.39 27.81
CA ALA A 5 1.44 -34.64 26.78
C ALA A 5 0.71 -35.98 27.02
N PRO A 6 -0.48 -36.14 26.43
CA PRO A 6 -0.82 -37.41 25.77
C PRO A 6 -1.30 -37.23 24.32
N ASN A 7 -0.96 -38.25 23.51
CA ASN A 7 -1.35 -38.48 22.11
C ASN A 7 -2.82 -38.93 21.96
N GLU A 8 -3.44 -38.61 20.81
CA GLU A 8 -4.41 -39.40 20.00
C GLU A 8 -4.95 -38.48 18.87
N VAL A 9 -4.49 -38.56 17.61
CA VAL A 9 -4.84 -39.48 16.50
C VAL A 9 -6.33 -39.50 16.10
N ASP A 10 -6.56 -39.03 14.86
CA ASP A 10 -7.64 -39.27 13.90
C ASP A 10 -9.12 -39.17 14.31
N ARG A 11 -9.83 -38.25 13.63
CA ARG A 11 -11.14 -38.52 12.98
C ARG A 11 -11.53 -37.38 12.04
N ALA A 12 -11.26 -37.57 10.75
CA ALA A 12 -11.90 -36.85 9.67
C ALA A 12 -13.31 -37.42 9.43
N VAL A 13 -14.32 -36.55 9.32
CA VAL A 13 -15.68 -36.91 8.87
C VAL A 13 -15.95 -36.16 7.55
N PRO A 14 -16.17 -36.84 6.42
CA PRO A 14 -16.49 -36.20 5.15
C PRO A 14 -18.00 -35.96 5.01
N CYS A 15 -18.40 -34.80 4.47
CA CYS A 15 -19.78 -34.48 4.09
C CYS A 15 -19.91 -34.43 2.56
N PRO A 16 -20.86 -35.14 1.92
CA PRO A 16 -20.87 -35.34 0.47
C PRO A 16 -21.73 -34.29 -0.27
N MET A 17 -21.14 -33.60 -1.26
CA MET A 17 -21.88 -32.88 -2.30
C MET A 17 -21.99 -33.73 -3.56
N VAL A 18 -23.09 -34.48 -3.67
CA VAL A 18 -23.62 -34.97 -4.95
C VAL A 18 -25.13 -34.92 -4.89
N LYS A 19 -25.73 -33.94 -5.58
CA LYS A 19 -27.04 -34.00 -6.25
C LYS A 19 -27.42 -32.60 -6.72
N LEU A 20 -27.38 -32.40 -8.04
CA LEU A 20 -28.39 -31.69 -8.84
C LEU A 20 -27.84 -31.59 -10.27
N GLY A 21 -28.03 -32.68 -11.02
CA GLY A 21 -27.98 -32.66 -12.47
C GLY A 21 -29.38 -32.47 -13.03
N GLY A 22 -29.48 -31.69 -14.11
CA GLY A 22 -30.63 -31.69 -15.02
C GLY A 22 -31.55 -30.48 -14.92
N GLU A 23 -31.25 -29.45 -15.73
CA GLU A 23 -32.21 -28.72 -16.60
C GLU A 23 -31.60 -27.37 -17.05
N ALA A 24 -30.74 -27.40 -18.07
CA ALA A 24 -30.30 -26.20 -18.79
C ALA A 24 -29.98 -26.53 -20.26
N ALA A 25 -30.99 -27.02 -20.98
CA ALA A 25 -30.92 -27.19 -22.43
C ALA A 25 -32.26 -26.80 -23.05
N ARG A 26 -32.49 -25.49 -23.19
CA ARG A 26 -33.38 -24.88 -24.19
C ARG A 26 -33.30 -23.37 -24.05
N TYR A 27 -32.89 -22.71 -25.14
CA TYR A 27 -33.13 -21.31 -25.54
C TYR A 27 -31.89 -20.67 -26.18
N TRP A 28 -31.52 -21.16 -27.36
CA TRP A 28 -30.81 -20.35 -28.36
C TRP A 28 -31.78 -20.01 -29.49
N ARG A 29 -32.41 -18.84 -29.40
CA ARG A 29 -33.03 -18.15 -30.54
C ARG A 29 -32.40 -16.77 -30.67
N ARG A 30 -31.71 -16.56 -31.80
CA ARG A 30 -31.16 -15.26 -32.22
C ARG A 30 -32.27 -14.21 -32.34
N PRO A 31 -32.06 -12.95 -31.90
CA PRO A 31 -32.83 -11.82 -32.41
C PRO A 31 -32.07 -11.05 -33.49
N ARG A 32 -32.85 -10.60 -34.47
CA ARG A 32 -32.50 -9.76 -35.61
C ARG A 32 -32.17 -8.32 -35.20
N ARG A 33 -31.38 -7.66 -36.05
CA ARG A 33 -31.06 -6.21 -36.09
C ARG A 33 -32.29 -5.31 -35.92
N GLY A 34 -32.16 -4.27 -35.09
CA GLY A 34 -32.96 -3.04 -35.18
C GLY A 34 -33.17 -2.32 -33.85
N ARG A 35 -32.68 -1.06 -33.76
CA ARG A 35 -32.91 -0.02 -32.72
C ARG A 35 -31.98 -0.07 -31.48
N SER A 36 -30.76 0.46 -31.64
CA SER A 36 -29.69 0.43 -30.61
C SER A 36 -29.17 1.81 -30.16
N ALA A 37 -29.95 2.89 -30.24
CA ALA A 37 -29.48 4.22 -29.80
C ALA A 37 -30.05 4.65 -28.43
N LEU A 38 -31.31 4.32 -28.11
CA LEU A 38 -31.96 4.81 -26.89
C LEU A 38 -31.69 3.97 -25.63
N ARG A 39 -31.27 2.71 -25.77
CA ARG A 39 -30.95 1.82 -24.62
C ARG A 39 -29.53 1.98 -24.09
N VAL A 40 -28.63 2.54 -24.89
CA VAL A 40 -27.24 2.79 -24.49
C VAL A 40 -27.17 3.98 -23.52
N PHE A 41 -28.01 4.99 -23.70
CA PHE A 41 -28.06 6.17 -22.81
C PHE A 41 -28.63 5.87 -21.42
N ALA A 42 -29.62 4.98 -21.32
CA ALA A 42 -30.20 4.58 -20.02
C ALA A 42 -29.27 3.68 -19.19
N PHE A 43 -28.39 2.91 -19.85
CA PHE A 43 -27.44 2.02 -19.18
C PHE A 43 -26.22 2.78 -18.61
N VAL A 44 -25.76 3.83 -19.30
CA VAL A 44 -24.69 4.72 -18.79
C VAL A 44 -25.16 5.52 -17.57
N LEU A 45 -26.44 5.89 -17.50
CA LEU A 45 -27.00 6.58 -16.33
C LEU A 45 -27.05 5.66 -15.09
N LEU A 46 -27.32 4.36 -15.26
CA LEU A 46 -27.40 3.39 -14.16
C LEU A 46 -26.03 3.02 -13.55
N LEU A 47 -24.94 3.06 -14.32
CA LEU A 47 -23.59 2.74 -13.84
C LEU A 47 -22.96 3.89 -13.04
N ALA A 48 -23.18 5.15 -13.45
CA ALA A 48 -22.75 6.32 -12.68
C ALA A 48 -23.47 6.42 -11.31
N ILE A 49 -24.69 5.90 -11.21
CA ILE A 49 -25.47 5.92 -9.97
C ILE A 49 -24.87 4.98 -8.91
N ASN A 50 -24.29 3.81 -9.27
CA ASN A 50 -23.79 2.86 -8.26
C ASN A 50 -22.43 3.25 -7.64
N ALA A 51 -21.49 3.78 -8.42
CA ALA A 51 -20.21 4.27 -7.88
C ALA A 51 -20.40 5.55 -7.05
N ALA A 52 -21.20 6.50 -7.56
CA ALA A 52 -21.56 7.70 -6.82
C ALA A 52 -22.36 7.36 -5.56
N ALA A 53 -23.28 6.37 -5.60
CA ALA A 53 -24.03 5.94 -4.42
C ALA A 53 -23.19 5.17 -3.39
N ALA A 54 -22.00 4.66 -3.73
CA ALA A 54 -21.08 4.05 -2.77
C ALA A 54 -20.10 5.08 -2.16
N GLU A 55 -19.71 6.12 -2.91
CA GLU A 55 -18.94 7.26 -2.38
C GLU A 55 -19.77 8.17 -1.46
N GLN A 56 -21.05 8.38 -1.76
CA GLN A 56 -21.94 9.25 -0.99
C GLN A 56 -22.08 8.84 0.50
N PRO A 57 -22.24 7.55 0.86
CA PRO A 57 -22.22 7.08 2.24
C PRO A 57 -20.86 7.29 2.95
N LEU A 58 -19.75 7.18 2.21
CA LEU A 58 -18.41 7.39 2.78
C LEU A 58 -18.16 8.88 3.06
N ALA A 59 -18.51 9.76 2.13
CA ALA A 59 -18.42 11.21 2.33
C ALA A 59 -19.25 11.68 3.54
N GLN A 60 -20.46 11.12 3.72
CA GLN A 60 -21.32 11.39 4.88
C GLN A 60 -20.78 10.87 6.21
N SER A 61 -19.83 9.94 6.21
CA SER A 61 -19.16 9.43 7.41
C SER A 61 -17.75 9.98 7.57
N THR A 62 -17.38 11.00 6.78
CA THR A 62 -16.05 11.60 6.76
C THR A 62 -16.06 13.03 7.29
N ILE A 63 -15.09 13.38 8.13
CA ILE A 63 -14.83 14.77 8.53
C ILE A 63 -13.45 15.22 8.06
N VAL A 64 -13.27 16.53 7.91
CA VAL A 64 -12.00 17.14 7.50
C VAL A 64 -11.52 18.07 8.62
N LEU A 65 -10.38 17.73 9.24
CA LEU A 65 -9.75 18.52 10.30
C LEU A 65 -8.67 19.42 9.71
N TYR A 66 -8.71 20.72 9.99
CA TYR A 66 -7.73 21.66 9.48
C TYR A 66 -7.33 22.71 10.53
N ASN A 67 -6.14 23.29 10.37
CA ASN A 67 -5.64 24.33 11.26
C ASN A 67 -6.04 25.72 10.75
N LYS A 68 -6.89 26.43 11.48
CA LYS A 68 -7.36 27.78 11.14
C LYS A 68 -6.23 28.81 11.09
N THR A 69 -5.12 28.57 11.77
CA THR A 69 -3.97 29.49 11.80
C THR A 69 -3.07 29.38 10.57
N VAL A 70 -3.29 28.35 9.74
CA VAL A 70 -2.49 28.06 8.54
C VAL A 70 -3.36 28.24 7.30
N PRO A 71 -3.20 29.33 6.52
CA PRO A 71 -4.03 29.59 5.34
C PRO A 71 -4.10 28.42 4.35
N ASP A 72 -2.95 27.80 4.06
CA ASP A 72 -2.87 26.63 3.18
C ASP A 72 -3.72 25.46 3.68
N SER A 73 -3.82 25.27 5.00
CA SER A 73 -4.64 24.22 5.62
C SER A 73 -6.13 24.45 5.34
N VAL A 74 -6.58 25.70 5.45
CA VAL A 74 -7.97 26.10 5.16
C VAL A 74 -8.31 25.86 3.69
N GLU A 75 -7.43 26.24 2.78
CA GLU A 75 -7.64 26.07 1.34
C GLU A 75 -7.64 24.58 0.93
N LEU A 76 -6.70 23.79 1.46
CA LEU A 76 -6.63 22.36 1.21
C LEU A 76 -7.86 21.61 1.76
N ALA A 77 -8.37 22.00 2.94
CA ALA A 77 -9.56 21.39 3.53
C ALA A 77 -10.80 21.61 2.65
N LYS A 78 -11.00 22.84 2.17
CA LYS A 78 -12.09 23.17 1.24
C LYS A 78 -11.94 22.43 -0.08
N PHE A 79 -10.72 22.40 -0.62
CA PHE A 79 -10.42 21.69 -1.85
C PHE A 79 -10.72 20.20 -1.74
N TYR A 80 -10.23 19.52 -0.69
CA TYR A 80 -10.49 18.10 -0.48
C TYR A 80 -12.00 17.82 -0.32
N ALA A 81 -12.69 18.63 0.48
CA ALA A 81 -14.12 18.48 0.68
C ALA A 81 -14.92 18.65 -0.63
N GLU A 82 -14.55 19.62 -1.46
CA GLU A 82 -15.15 19.81 -2.79
C GLU A 82 -14.90 18.59 -3.70
N GLN A 83 -13.67 18.08 -3.75
CA GLN A 83 -13.32 16.94 -4.60
C GLN A 83 -14.05 15.65 -4.19
N ARG A 84 -14.28 15.43 -2.89
CA ARG A 84 -14.95 14.22 -2.35
C ARG A 84 -16.45 14.42 -2.06
N GLY A 85 -17.01 15.60 -2.32
CA GLY A 85 -18.41 15.90 -2.01
C GLY A 85 -18.72 15.85 -0.50
N ILE A 86 -17.75 16.17 0.35
CA ILE A 86 -17.92 16.22 1.81
C ILE A 86 -18.63 17.52 2.18
N ALA A 87 -19.67 17.41 3.01
CA ALA A 87 -20.53 18.53 3.36
C ALA A 87 -19.79 19.63 4.16
N ALA A 88 -20.23 20.88 4.02
CA ALA A 88 -19.56 22.02 4.66
C ALA A 88 -19.54 21.94 6.20
N ASP A 89 -20.57 21.35 6.80
CA ASP A 89 -20.67 21.07 8.23
C ASP A 89 -19.77 19.92 8.68
N HIS A 90 -19.14 19.18 7.77
CA HIS A 90 -18.13 18.16 8.09
C HIS A 90 -16.69 18.72 8.13
N LEU A 91 -16.50 20.00 7.79
CA LEU A 91 -15.23 20.69 7.94
C LEU A 91 -15.10 21.27 9.36
N ILE A 92 -14.02 20.90 10.04
CA ILE A 92 -13.71 21.34 11.41
C ILE A 92 -12.37 22.05 11.43
N GLY A 93 -12.45 23.35 11.70
CA GLY A 93 -11.25 24.17 11.89
C GLY A 93 -10.89 24.28 13.36
N LEU A 94 -9.68 23.86 13.71
CA LEU A 94 -9.10 23.97 15.05
C LEU A 94 -8.08 25.10 15.09
N THR A 95 -7.84 25.68 16.26
CA THR A 95 -6.76 26.63 16.50
C THR A 95 -5.71 25.92 17.33
N CYS A 96 -4.66 25.43 16.68
CA CYS A 96 -3.60 24.65 17.33
C CYS A 96 -2.22 25.07 16.80
N SER A 97 -1.17 24.53 17.41
CA SER A 97 0.22 24.81 17.03
C SER A 97 0.49 24.53 15.56
N ILE A 98 1.43 25.27 14.97
CA ILE A 98 1.96 25.01 13.62
C ILE A 98 3.16 24.04 13.64
N GLU A 99 3.70 23.76 14.82
CA GLU A 99 4.80 22.81 15.03
C GLU A 99 4.33 21.36 14.88
N GLU A 100 5.22 20.48 14.41
CA GLU A 100 4.90 19.05 14.28
C GLU A 100 4.79 18.33 15.62
N GLU A 101 5.54 18.75 16.64
CA GLU A 101 5.55 18.12 17.96
C GLU A 101 5.00 19.04 19.06
N ILE A 102 3.93 18.58 19.70
CA ILE A 102 3.21 19.33 20.75
C ILE A 102 3.23 18.59 22.09
N SER A 103 2.93 19.30 23.19
CA SER A 103 2.75 18.66 24.48
C SER A 103 1.40 17.93 24.57
N ARG A 104 1.27 17.01 25.53
CA ARG A 104 0.00 16.35 25.82
C ARG A 104 -1.09 17.34 26.25
N GLU A 105 -0.73 18.36 27.03
CA GLU A 105 -1.63 19.45 27.43
C GLU A 105 -2.15 20.23 26.21
N ASP A 106 -1.24 20.63 25.31
CA ASP A 106 -1.62 21.35 24.09
C ASP A 106 -2.55 20.49 23.21
N TYR A 107 -2.26 19.20 23.08
CA TYR A 107 -3.12 18.25 22.36
C TYR A 107 -4.53 18.18 22.96
N ASP A 108 -4.61 18.01 24.28
CA ASP A 108 -5.90 17.89 24.97
C ASP A 108 -6.74 19.17 24.80
N VAL A 109 -6.16 20.32 25.12
CA VAL A 109 -6.86 21.62 25.14
C VAL A 109 -7.19 22.13 23.74
N THR A 110 -6.29 21.97 22.77
CA THR A 110 -6.46 22.61 21.44
C THR A 110 -7.05 21.69 20.38
N ILE A 111 -7.05 20.37 20.61
CA ILE A 111 -7.52 19.37 19.64
C ILE A 111 -8.62 18.49 20.22
N VAL A 112 -8.35 17.73 21.28
CA VAL A 112 -9.27 16.68 21.77
C VAL A 112 -10.55 17.26 22.35
N GLU A 113 -10.44 18.21 23.29
CA GLU A 113 -11.60 18.78 23.97
C GLU A 113 -12.54 19.51 22.99
N PRO A 114 -12.06 20.43 22.12
CA PRO A 114 -12.92 21.05 21.12
C PRO A 114 -13.56 20.04 20.18
N LEU A 115 -12.83 18.99 19.78
CA LEU A 115 -13.35 17.99 18.85
C LEU A 115 -14.46 17.15 19.50
N ARG A 116 -14.27 16.71 20.74
CA ARG A 116 -15.31 16.00 21.52
C ARG A 116 -16.58 16.84 21.64
N GLU A 117 -16.45 18.14 21.94
CA GLU A 117 -17.61 19.01 22.02
C GLU A 117 -18.32 19.19 20.68
N ILE A 118 -17.58 19.27 19.58
CA ILE A 118 -18.17 19.32 18.24
C ILE A 118 -18.94 18.03 17.92
N PHE A 119 -18.36 16.86 18.20
CA PHE A 119 -19.03 15.58 17.98
C PHE A 119 -20.34 15.45 18.78
N LYS A 120 -20.32 15.92 20.04
CA LYS A 120 -21.52 16.00 20.89
C LYS A 120 -22.56 16.97 20.34
N GLN A 121 -22.17 18.20 20.03
CA GLN A 121 -23.08 19.25 19.55
C GLN A 121 -23.72 18.94 18.20
N ARG A 122 -23.00 18.22 17.32
CA ARG A 122 -23.49 17.80 16.00
C ARG A 122 -24.22 16.46 16.01
N HIS A 123 -24.38 15.86 17.19
CA HIS A 123 -25.04 14.57 17.36
C HIS A 123 -24.45 13.44 16.49
N TRP A 124 -23.14 13.52 16.24
CA TRP A 124 -22.42 12.45 15.55
C TRP A 124 -22.11 11.27 16.47
N TRP A 125 -22.14 11.49 17.77
CA TRP A 125 -22.10 10.43 18.77
C TRP A 125 -23.47 10.18 19.40
N MET A 126 -23.77 8.91 19.59
CA MET A 126 -24.76 8.46 20.56
C MET A 126 -24.06 8.33 21.91
N LEU A 127 -24.35 9.26 22.82
CA LEU A 127 -23.71 9.34 24.13
C LEU A 127 -24.62 8.80 25.23
N ASN A 128 -24.02 8.03 26.13
CA ASN A 128 -24.59 7.67 27.42
C ASN A 128 -23.79 8.38 28.51
N GLU A 129 -24.47 9.20 29.32
CA GLU A 129 -23.84 10.01 30.37
C GLU A 129 -24.30 9.52 31.76
N PRO A 130 -23.74 8.39 32.26
CA PRO A 130 -24.09 7.88 33.57
C PRO A 130 -23.68 8.86 34.69
N PRO A 131 -24.51 9.01 35.75
CA PRO A 131 -24.17 9.89 36.86
C PRO A 131 -22.83 9.53 37.50
N LYS A 132 -21.93 10.52 37.64
CA LYS A 132 -20.60 10.39 38.28
C LYS A 132 -19.62 9.44 37.57
N GLN A 133 -19.83 9.15 36.29
CA GLN A 133 -18.91 8.36 35.47
C GLN A 133 -18.57 9.12 34.17
N PRO A 134 -17.42 8.81 33.52
CA PRO A 134 -17.11 9.38 32.22
C PRO A 134 -18.19 9.06 31.17
N PRO A 135 -18.42 9.94 30.18
CA PRO A 135 -19.29 9.64 29.05
C PRO A 135 -18.86 8.36 28.34
N VAL A 136 -19.84 7.55 27.95
CA VAL A 136 -19.64 6.38 27.09
C VAL A 136 -20.22 6.72 25.72
N VAL A 137 -19.42 6.55 24.67
CA VAL A 137 -19.89 6.65 23.29
C VAL A 137 -20.36 5.27 22.86
N ASP A 138 -21.66 5.13 22.61
CA ASP A 138 -22.27 3.86 22.20
C ASP A 138 -22.18 3.67 20.69
N ALA A 139 -22.20 4.74 19.89
CA ALA A 139 -22.09 4.67 18.44
C ALA A 139 -21.61 5.99 17.84
N SER A 140 -21.04 5.94 16.63
CA SER A 140 -20.65 7.11 15.85
C SER A 140 -21.23 7.04 14.43
N THR A 141 -21.65 8.18 13.88
CA THR A 141 -21.99 8.31 12.45
C THR A 141 -20.76 8.68 11.60
N ILE A 142 -19.69 9.13 12.25
CA ILE A 142 -18.42 9.49 11.61
C ILE A 142 -17.41 8.37 11.88
N HIS A 143 -16.74 7.93 10.81
CA HIS A 143 -15.74 6.87 10.87
C HIS A 143 -14.44 7.25 10.18
N PHE A 144 -14.43 8.23 9.28
CA PHE A 144 -13.24 8.66 8.55
C PHE A 144 -12.85 10.08 8.95
N VAL A 145 -11.56 10.30 9.11
CA VAL A 145 -11.01 11.62 9.44
C VAL A 145 -9.88 11.93 8.46
N ALA A 146 -10.04 12.99 7.68
CA ALA A 146 -8.97 13.55 6.87
C ALA A 146 -8.32 14.72 7.62
N VAL A 147 -7.12 14.49 8.15
CA VAL A 147 -6.31 15.53 8.81
C VAL A 147 -5.52 16.28 7.74
N ILE A 148 -5.73 17.59 7.64
CA ILE A 148 -5.07 18.42 6.63
C ILE A 148 -3.74 18.96 7.17
N LYS A 149 -2.75 19.05 6.28
CA LYS A 149 -1.49 19.77 6.48
C LYS A 149 -1.65 20.99 7.38
N GLY A 150 -0.84 21.08 8.43
CA GLY A 150 -0.86 22.17 9.40
C GLY A 150 -1.43 21.79 10.77
N ILE A 151 -2.11 20.65 10.89
CA ILE A 151 -2.38 20.01 12.19
C ILE A 151 -1.08 19.33 12.68
N PRO A 152 -0.74 19.41 13.99
CA PRO A 152 0.42 18.74 14.57
C PRO A 152 0.53 17.24 14.22
N LEU A 153 1.75 16.73 14.16
CA LEU A 153 2.07 15.36 13.77
C LEU A 153 2.08 14.40 14.96
N LYS A 154 2.70 14.82 16.07
CA LYS A 154 3.04 13.93 17.18
C LYS A 154 3.02 14.64 18.52
N ILE A 155 2.88 13.84 19.57
CA ILE A 155 2.77 14.28 20.95
C ILE A 155 4.01 13.78 21.68
N ARG A 156 4.78 14.69 22.28
CA ARG A 156 5.95 14.35 23.08
C ARG A 156 5.55 13.69 24.40
N SER A 157 6.45 12.88 24.95
CA SER A 157 6.24 12.23 26.24
C SER A 157 6.11 13.25 27.38
N THR A 158 5.40 12.85 28.43
CA THR A 158 5.26 13.62 29.67
C THR A 158 5.62 12.78 30.88
N ALA A 159 6.23 13.39 31.89
CA ALA A 159 6.61 12.71 33.13
C ALA A 159 5.39 12.35 33.99
N THR A 160 4.35 13.19 33.96
CA THR A 160 3.13 13.00 34.74
C THR A 160 1.89 13.35 33.91
N TYR A 161 0.83 12.57 34.11
CA TYR A 161 -0.49 12.83 33.54
C TYR A 161 -1.56 12.29 34.49
N SER A 162 -2.56 13.11 34.82
CA SER A 162 -3.57 12.74 35.80
C SER A 162 -4.47 11.63 35.27
N GLY A 163 -4.43 10.47 35.96
CA GLY A 163 -5.16 9.26 35.62
C GLY A 163 -4.36 8.22 34.83
N ASP A 164 -3.14 8.53 34.43
CA ASP A 164 -2.27 7.58 33.73
C ASP A 164 -1.70 6.54 34.69
N GLN A 165 -1.61 5.28 34.25
CA GLN A 165 -1.02 4.18 35.02
C GLN A 165 0.06 3.48 34.16
N PRO A 166 1.28 4.03 34.10
CA PRO A 166 2.38 3.43 33.35
C PRO A 166 2.71 2.03 33.86
N ARG A 167 2.92 1.09 32.94
CA ARG A 167 3.38 -0.27 33.24
C ARG A 167 4.86 -0.40 32.91
N PRO A 168 5.63 -1.22 33.63
CA PRO A 168 7.04 -1.43 33.30
C PRO A 168 7.19 -2.08 31.92
N GLY A 169 8.39 -1.94 31.33
CA GLY A 169 8.76 -2.56 30.06
C GLY A 169 8.79 -1.58 28.88
N PRO A 170 9.22 -2.07 27.71
CA PRO A 170 9.53 -1.25 26.54
C PRO A 170 8.32 -0.53 25.94
N ILE A 171 7.12 -1.09 26.10
CA ILE A 171 5.87 -0.53 25.57
C ILE A 171 5.06 0.16 26.68
N GLY A 172 4.85 -0.51 27.81
CA GLY A 172 3.88 -0.08 28.82
C GLY A 172 4.20 1.25 29.51
N SER A 173 5.43 1.76 29.38
CA SER A 173 5.92 2.98 30.03
C SER A 173 6.01 4.19 29.09
N ARG A 174 5.75 3.99 27.80
CA ARG A 174 5.84 5.03 26.76
C ARG A 174 4.50 5.73 26.60
N ASN A 175 4.50 7.06 26.49
CA ASN A 175 3.29 7.87 26.38
C ASN A 175 3.36 8.99 25.34
N GLU A 176 4.46 9.06 24.60
CA GLU A 176 4.51 9.72 23.30
C GLU A 176 3.69 8.93 22.26
N ALA A 177 3.11 9.62 21.30
CA ALA A 177 2.25 9.01 20.27
C ALA A 177 2.15 9.91 19.03
N SER A 178 1.64 9.37 17.92
CA SER A 178 1.15 10.21 16.83
C SER A 178 -0.18 10.86 17.21
N VAL A 179 -0.41 12.08 16.73
CA VAL A 179 -1.71 12.77 16.88
C VAL A 179 -2.82 11.93 16.24
N ASP A 180 -2.54 11.27 15.11
CA ASP A 180 -3.53 10.51 14.34
C ASP A 180 -4.01 9.26 15.08
N SER A 181 -3.07 8.54 15.71
CA SER A 181 -3.39 7.33 16.46
C SER A 181 -4.15 7.64 17.76
N GLU A 182 -3.91 8.81 18.35
CA GLU A 182 -4.65 9.32 19.51
C GLU A 182 -6.06 9.82 19.10
N LEU A 183 -6.19 10.45 17.93
CA LEU A 183 -7.49 10.80 17.37
C LEU A 183 -8.32 9.55 17.04
N ALA A 184 -7.68 8.43 16.67
CA ALA A 184 -8.39 7.18 16.40
C ALA A 184 -9.23 6.69 17.60
N VAL A 185 -8.76 6.96 18.82
CA VAL A 185 -9.40 6.56 20.09
C VAL A 185 -10.14 7.71 20.77
N LEU A 186 -10.49 8.77 20.02
CA LEU A 186 -11.14 9.99 20.55
C LEU A 186 -12.35 9.68 21.46
N ALA A 187 -13.15 8.69 21.07
CA ALA A 187 -14.38 8.27 21.73
C ALA A 187 -14.18 7.49 23.04
N PHE A 188 -12.94 7.12 23.41
CA PHE A 188 -12.70 6.20 24.52
C PHE A 188 -12.68 6.89 25.89
N TYR A 189 -12.52 8.23 25.94
CA TYR A 189 -12.43 9.03 27.18
C TYR A 189 -11.42 8.51 28.23
N SER A 190 -10.48 7.65 27.82
CA SER A 190 -9.45 7.09 28.69
C SER A 190 -8.47 8.16 29.14
N ARG A 191 -8.04 8.07 30.40
CA ARG A 191 -6.91 8.86 30.95
C ARG A 191 -5.59 8.07 30.95
N GLN A 192 -5.63 6.80 30.55
CA GLN A 192 -4.45 5.99 30.30
C GLN A 192 -3.82 6.43 28.97
N ILE A 193 -2.64 7.04 29.04
CA ILE A 193 -1.87 7.48 27.87
C ILE A 193 -0.60 6.65 27.69
N SER A 194 -0.18 5.89 28.71
CA SER A 194 0.97 5.02 28.63
C SER A 194 0.63 3.65 28.04
N GLY A 195 1.44 3.20 27.08
CA GLY A 195 1.29 1.94 26.36
C GLY A 195 0.26 1.98 25.24
N VAL A 196 0.04 0.82 24.61
CA VAL A 196 -0.86 0.70 23.45
C VAL A 196 -2.30 0.45 23.85
N THR A 197 -3.21 0.91 22.99
CA THR A 197 -4.61 0.45 22.97
C THR A 197 -4.77 -0.61 21.87
N PRO A 198 -5.27 -1.83 22.18
CA PRO A 198 -5.51 -2.84 21.15
C PRO A 198 -6.49 -2.37 20.09
N ASN A 199 -6.16 -2.58 18.82
CA ASN A 199 -7.03 -2.21 17.71
C ASN A 199 -8.12 -3.28 17.48
N PRO A 200 -9.41 -3.00 17.71
CA PRO A 200 -10.49 -3.96 17.48
C PRO A 200 -10.72 -4.28 15.98
N TYR A 201 -10.15 -3.47 15.09
CA TYR A 201 -10.26 -3.60 13.64
C TYR A 201 -9.11 -4.39 12.99
N PHE A 202 -8.06 -4.72 13.75
CA PHE A 202 -6.95 -5.53 13.25
C PHE A 202 -7.44 -6.89 12.69
N GLN A 203 -6.90 -7.30 11.55
CA GLN A 203 -7.22 -8.53 10.83
C GLN A 203 -8.68 -8.71 10.39
N ARG A 204 -9.54 -7.69 10.56
CA ARG A 204 -10.90 -7.77 10.03
C ARG A 204 -10.91 -7.88 8.51
N PHE A 205 -12.06 -8.28 7.97
CA PHE A 205 -12.33 -8.33 6.53
C PHE A 205 -13.77 -7.84 6.32
N SER A 206 -14.01 -6.59 6.72
CA SER A 206 -15.34 -5.98 6.65
C SER A 206 -15.19 -4.47 6.66
N ALA A 207 -16.05 -3.76 5.94
CA ALA A 207 -16.08 -2.30 6.01
C ALA A 207 -16.34 -1.83 7.45
N ILE A 208 -15.82 -0.66 7.82
CA ILE A 208 -15.98 -0.11 9.18
C ILE A 208 -17.46 0.09 9.53
N SER A 209 -18.28 0.46 8.53
CA SER A 209 -19.73 0.63 8.65
C SER A 209 -20.48 -0.66 9.02
N ASN A 210 -19.85 -1.82 8.84
CA ASN A 210 -20.43 -3.13 9.19
C ASN A 210 -20.06 -3.55 10.62
N LEU A 211 -19.16 -2.83 11.28
CA LEU A 211 -18.90 -3.04 12.69
C LEU A 211 -20.02 -2.39 13.49
N LYS A 212 -20.69 -3.21 14.31
CA LYS A 212 -21.72 -2.73 15.22
C LYS A 212 -21.10 -1.75 16.22
N ASP A 213 -21.79 -0.64 16.48
CA ASP A 213 -21.45 0.31 17.56
C ASP A 213 -20.01 0.85 17.41
N ALA A 214 -19.53 1.00 16.17
CA ALA A 214 -18.16 1.40 15.87
C ALA A 214 -17.90 2.86 16.25
N THR A 215 -17.03 3.07 17.23
CA THR A 215 -16.60 4.39 17.70
C THR A 215 -15.16 4.72 17.30
N LEU A 216 -14.47 3.76 16.66
CA LEU A 216 -13.14 3.93 16.09
C LEU A 216 -13.17 4.95 14.96
N LEU A 217 -12.23 5.90 14.98
CA LEU A 217 -11.98 6.81 13.86
C LEU A 217 -10.80 6.29 13.04
N LEU A 218 -11.01 6.11 11.74
CA LEU A 218 -9.97 5.80 10.76
C LEU A 218 -9.37 7.11 10.28
N VAL A 219 -8.25 7.49 10.88
CA VAL A 219 -7.58 8.77 10.67
C VAL A 219 -6.49 8.62 9.62
N CYS A 220 -6.54 9.45 8.58
CA CYS A 220 -5.46 9.61 7.63
C CYS A 220 -5.15 11.08 7.46
N ARG A 221 -3.91 11.42 7.14
CA ARG A 221 -3.49 12.80 6.90
C ARG A 221 -3.14 13.05 5.44
N LEU A 222 -3.64 14.17 4.95
CA LEU A 222 -3.28 14.79 3.69
C LEU A 222 -2.21 15.84 3.98
N ASP A 223 -0.98 15.38 4.17
CA ASP A 223 0.19 16.21 4.48
C ASP A 223 1.43 15.75 3.70
N ALA A 224 2.26 16.72 3.36
CA ALA A 224 3.51 16.57 2.62
C ALA A 224 4.31 17.87 2.76
N PRO A 225 5.62 17.90 2.46
CA PRO A 225 6.42 19.13 2.57
C PRO A 225 5.80 20.31 1.82
N ALA A 226 5.35 20.09 0.57
CA ALA A 226 4.74 21.10 -0.28
C ALA A 226 3.22 20.92 -0.42
N VAL A 227 2.50 22.05 -0.44
CA VAL A 227 1.03 22.10 -0.68
C VAL A 227 0.65 21.47 -2.02
N GLY A 228 1.46 21.68 -3.06
CA GLY A 228 1.25 21.08 -4.38
C GLY A 228 1.26 19.55 -4.35
N THR A 229 2.09 18.95 -3.50
CA THR A 229 2.12 17.49 -3.29
C THR A 229 0.84 17.00 -2.64
N VAL A 230 0.28 17.72 -1.67
CA VAL A 230 -1.02 17.37 -1.06
C VAL A 230 -2.15 17.45 -2.07
N ARG A 231 -2.18 18.48 -2.93
CA ARG A 231 -3.16 18.57 -4.02
C ARG A 231 -3.02 17.42 -5.01
N GLY A 232 -1.77 17.08 -5.39
CA GLY A 232 -1.47 15.94 -6.25
C GLY A 232 -1.97 14.63 -5.65
N MET A 233 -1.65 14.37 -4.37
CA MET A 233 -2.11 13.20 -3.61
C MET A 233 -3.63 12.98 -3.71
N ILE A 234 -4.43 14.05 -3.52
CA ILE A 234 -5.90 14.00 -3.60
C ILE A 234 -6.37 13.71 -5.03
N VAL A 235 -5.88 14.48 -6.00
CA VAL A 235 -6.32 14.37 -7.41
C VAL A 235 -5.91 13.03 -8.00
N ASP A 236 -4.72 12.55 -7.66
CA ASP A 236 -4.17 11.30 -8.15
C ASP A 236 -4.93 10.10 -7.59
N ALA A 237 -5.29 10.12 -6.29
CA ALA A 237 -6.15 9.09 -5.69
C ALA A 237 -7.51 9.00 -6.41
N ILE A 238 -8.22 10.11 -6.55
CA ILE A 238 -9.54 10.18 -7.20
C ILE A 238 -9.46 9.80 -8.68
N ALA A 239 -8.40 10.22 -9.38
CA ALA A 239 -8.22 9.89 -10.78
C ALA A 239 -7.93 8.39 -10.97
N THR A 240 -7.15 7.79 -10.08
CA THR A 240 -6.79 6.38 -10.16
C THR A 240 -7.97 5.46 -9.84
N GLU A 241 -8.86 5.82 -8.92
CA GLU A 241 -10.08 5.03 -8.62
C GLU A 241 -10.96 4.78 -9.86
N LYS A 242 -10.97 5.71 -10.82
CA LYS A 242 -11.79 5.61 -12.04
C LYS A 242 -11.33 4.48 -12.96
N SER A 243 -10.02 4.24 -13.03
CA SER A 243 -9.42 3.27 -13.96
C SER A 243 -8.75 2.09 -13.28
N GLY A 244 -8.53 2.16 -11.96
CA GLY A 244 -7.66 1.27 -11.22
C GLY A 244 -6.19 1.73 -11.22
N LEU A 245 -5.44 1.27 -10.22
CA LEU A 245 -3.98 1.43 -10.11
C LEU A 245 -3.29 0.36 -10.97
N TRP A 246 -2.50 0.78 -11.95
CA TRP A 246 -1.80 -0.14 -12.85
C TRP A 246 -0.31 0.17 -12.89
N GLY A 247 0.51 -0.88 -12.92
CA GLY A 247 1.96 -0.82 -12.97
C GLY A 247 2.57 -2.04 -12.30
N ARG A 248 3.84 -1.94 -11.94
CA ARG A 248 4.61 -3.00 -11.26
C ARG A 248 4.71 -2.72 -9.76
N ALA A 249 4.92 -3.80 -9.02
CA ALA A 249 5.33 -3.75 -7.64
C ALA A 249 6.84 -3.94 -7.51
N TYR A 250 7.44 -3.19 -6.61
CA TYR A 250 8.82 -3.36 -6.18
C TYR A 250 8.82 -3.73 -4.70
N VAL A 251 9.36 -4.90 -4.39
CA VAL A 251 9.44 -5.44 -3.02
C VAL A 251 10.91 -5.57 -2.66
N ASP A 252 11.33 -4.91 -1.59
CA ASP A 252 12.71 -4.81 -1.13
C ASP A 252 12.79 -5.44 0.27
N GLY A 253 13.15 -6.74 0.33
CA GLY A 253 13.39 -7.47 1.57
C GLY A 253 14.74 -7.09 2.20
N ALA A 254 15.06 -7.65 3.38
CA ALA A 254 16.40 -7.45 3.96
C ALA A 254 17.05 -8.69 4.56
N ASP A 255 16.60 -9.88 4.14
CA ASP A 255 17.14 -11.18 4.55
C ASP A 255 17.34 -11.30 6.07
N LYS A 256 16.29 -11.03 6.85
CA LYS A 256 16.26 -11.18 8.32
C LYS A 256 15.72 -12.53 8.74
N THR A 257 15.68 -13.51 7.84
CA THR A 257 15.26 -14.88 8.12
C THR A 257 16.02 -15.46 9.32
N GLY A 258 15.29 -16.04 10.28
CA GLY A 258 15.89 -16.62 11.49
C GLY A 258 16.30 -15.61 12.57
N THR A 259 15.91 -14.34 12.45
CA THR A 259 16.08 -13.30 13.49
C THR A 259 14.72 -12.91 14.09
N ASP A 260 14.74 -12.12 15.17
CA ASP A 260 13.53 -11.52 15.77
C ASP A 260 12.77 -10.56 14.81
N PHE A 261 13.37 -10.25 13.66
CA PHE A 261 12.79 -9.38 12.63
C PHE A 261 12.26 -10.14 11.40
N ALA A 262 12.28 -11.47 11.42
CA ALA A 262 11.85 -12.31 10.29
C ALA A 262 10.40 -12.06 9.86
N ALA A 263 9.53 -11.60 10.77
CA ALA A 263 8.15 -11.27 10.46
C ALA A 263 8.04 -10.19 9.35
N GLY A 264 8.96 -9.23 9.30
CA GLY A 264 8.96 -8.20 8.26
C GLY A 264 9.16 -8.79 6.86
N ASP A 265 10.15 -9.66 6.69
CA ASP A 265 10.40 -10.36 5.42
C ASP A 265 9.28 -11.34 5.09
N GLU A 266 8.66 -12.00 6.08
CA GLU A 266 7.49 -12.84 5.85
C GLU A 266 6.33 -12.04 5.26
N TRP A 267 6.04 -10.84 5.77
CA TRP A 267 4.99 -9.99 5.21
C TRP A 267 5.32 -9.58 3.77
N LEU A 268 6.57 -9.21 3.48
CA LEU A 268 6.99 -8.84 2.12
C LEU A 268 6.90 -10.03 1.15
N GLY A 269 7.31 -11.23 1.56
CA GLY A 269 7.16 -12.45 0.76
C GLY A 269 5.68 -12.83 0.52
N ASN A 270 4.81 -12.62 1.50
CA ASN A 270 3.37 -12.82 1.33
C ASN A 270 2.78 -11.82 0.31
N VAL A 271 3.23 -10.57 0.30
CA VAL A 271 2.82 -9.56 -0.68
C VAL A 271 3.15 -10.02 -2.10
N THR A 272 4.36 -10.55 -2.37
CA THR A 272 4.71 -11.02 -3.73
C THR A 272 3.75 -12.11 -4.20
N THR A 273 3.40 -13.06 -3.32
CA THR A 273 2.45 -14.14 -3.60
C THR A 273 1.05 -13.61 -3.89
N GLN A 274 0.57 -12.61 -3.14
CA GLN A 274 -0.73 -11.98 -3.35
C GLN A 274 -0.79 -11.27 -4.71
N LEU A 275 0.26 -10.54 -5.07
CA LEU A 275 0.33 -9.76 -6.31
C LEU A 275 0.37 -10.65 -7.55
N HIS A 276 1.13 -11.74 -7.52
CA HIS A 276 1.15 -12.72 -8.61
C HIS A 276 -0.21 -13.36 -8.86
N LYS A 277 -1.01 -13.64 -7.80
CA LYS A 277 -2.36 -14.21 -7.94
C LYS A 277 -3.32 -13.30 -8.72
N VAL A 278 -3.06 -11.99 -8.71
CA VAL A 278 -3.86 -11.00 -9.42
C VAL A 278 -3.13 -10.43 -10.63
N GLY A 279 -2.01 -11.00 -11.06
CA GLY A 279 -1.31 -10.59 -12.28
C GLY A 279 -0.72 -9.17 -12.23
N ILE A 280 -0.26 -8.74 -11.05
CA ILE A 280 0.59 -7.55 -10.92
C ILE A 280 2.05 -8.03 -10.98
N PRO A 281 2.85 -7.56 -11.95
CA PRO A 281 4.27 -7.91 -12.01
C PRO A 281 5.06 -7.45 -10.78
N VAL A 282 5.97 -8.29 -10.30
CA VAL A 282 6.76 -8.04 -9.10
C VAL A 282 8.26 -8.12 -9.42
N VAL A 283 8.99 -7.07 -9.05
CA VAL A 283 10.44 -7.12 -8.90
C VAL A 283 10.73 -7.27 -7.41
N TYR A 284 11.23 -8.44 -7.01
CA TYR A 284 11.53 -8.76 -5.63
C TYR A 284 13.04 -8.92 -5.45
N ASP A 285 13.64 -8.10 -4.60
CA ASP A 285 15.00 -8.27 -4.10
C ASP A 285 14.89 -8.74 -2.65
N ASP A 286 15.46 -9.91 -2.35
CA ASP A 286 15.46 -10.50 -1.00
C ASP A 286 16.83 -10.39 -0.33
N THR A 287 17.76 -9.64 -0.90
CA THR A 287 19.11 -9.49 -0.34
C THR A 287 19.14 -8.49 0.82
N PRO A 288 20.17 -8.50 1.68
CA PRO A 288 20.30 -7.50 2.75
C PRO A 288 20.44 -6.04 2.27
N ALA A 289 20.67 -5.82 0.97
CA ALA A 289 20.91 -4.51 0.40
C ALA A 289 19.63 -3.99 -0.25
N ILE A 290 19.33 -2.71 -0.02
CA ILE A 290 18.22 -2.03 -0.70
C ILE A 290 18.47 -1.90 -2.21
N PHE A 291 17.39 -1.65 -2.96
CA PHE A 291 17.51 -1.30 -4.38
C PHE A 291 18.56 -0.20 -4.59
N PRO A 292 19.54 -0.40 -5.50
CA PRO A 292 20.59 0.58 -5.72
C PRO A 292 20.07 1.93 -6.24
N ASP A 293 20.76 3.04 -5.93
CA ASP A 293 20.36 4.40 -6.36
C ASP A 293 20.09 4.52 -7.87
N ALA A 294 20.87 3.80 -8.68
CA ALA A 294 20.80 3.81 -10.13
C ALA A 294 19.92 2.69 -10.71
N PHE A 295 19.14 1.98 -9.88
CA PHE A 295 18.25 0.94 -10.36
C PHE A 295 17.11 1.56 -11.20
N PRO A 296 16.92 1.12 -12.46
CA PRO A 296 15.93 1.69 -13.37
C PRO A 296 14.50 1.24 -13.00
N MET A 297 13.96 1.83 -11.94
CA MET A 297 12.62 1.58 -11.43
C MET A 297 11.58 2.36 -12.26
N THR A 298 10.80 1.65 -13.05
CA THR A 298 9.80 2.18 -13.99
C THR A 298 8.40 1.66 -13.64
N ASP A 299 7.37 2.45 -13.94
CA ASP A 299 5.97 2.07 -13.71
C ASP A 299 5.68 1.58 -12.27
N CYS A 300 6.37 2.14 -11.28
CA CYS A 300 6.23 1.76 -9.88
C CYS A 300 4.84 2.17 -9.33
N ALA A 301 3.93 1.19 -9.27
CA ALA A 301 2.59 1.32 -8.69
C ALA A 301 2.56 0.97 -7.21
N LEU A 302 3.33 -0.03 -6.82
CA LEU A 302 3.47 -0.45 -5.45
C LEU A 302 4.95 -0.50 -5.07
N TYR A 303 5.29 0.02 -3.91
CA TYR A 303 6.59 -0.17 -3.29
C TYR A 303 6.43 -0.62 -1.85
N TYR A 304 7.11 -1.71 -1.49
CA TYR A 304 7.18 -2.22 -0.13
C TYR A 304 8.63 -2.53 0.19
N GLY A 305 9.23 -1.85 1.16
CA GLY A 305 10.65 -2.04 1.48
C GLY A 305 10.98 -2.22 2.95
N TRP A 306 12.17 -2.74 3.21
CA TRP A 306 12.73 -3.10 4.51
C TRP A 306 14.27 -3.15 4.39
N TYR A 307 15.13 -2.83 5.35
CA TYR A 307 15.03 -1.84 6.43
C TYR A 307 16.24 -0.89 6.29
N ALA A 308 16.02 0.38 5.96
CA ALA A 308 17.06 1.40 5.97
C ALA A 308 16.60 2.71 6.63
N GLY A 309 17.54 3.44 7.23
CA GLY A 309 17.23 4.58 8.10
C GLY A 309 16.67 5.81 7.38
N ASN A 310 17.13 6.04 6.16
CA ASN A 310 16.75 7.16 5.32
C ASN A 310 16.37 6.66 3.93
N VAL A 311 15.60 7.46 3.21
CA VAL A 311 15.29 7.26 1.81
C VAL A 311 16.58 7.02 1.04
N ALA A 312 16.53 6.00 0.20
CA ALA A 312 17.67 5.56 -0.58
C ALA A 312 17.20 4.83 -1.83
N GLY A 313 18.12 4.41 -2.68
CA GLY A 313 17.77 3.74 -3.91
C GLY A 313 17.19 4.69 -4.95
N PRO A 314 16.33 4.21 -5.86
CA PRO A 314 15.81 5.01 -6.98
C PRO A 314 15.14 6.31 -6.55
N PHE A 315 14.65 6.39 -5.31
CA PHE A 315 14.00 7.58 -4.77
C PHE A 315 14.95 8.79 -4.62
N ASN A 316 16.27 8.57 -4.55
CA ASN A 316 17.27 9.65 -4.55
C ASN A 316 17.43 10.32 -5.92
N GLN A 317 17.01 9.65 -7.00
CA GLN A 317 17.12 10.19 -8.35
C GLN A 317 16.20 11.41 -8.49
N PRO A 318 16.69 12.59 -8.92
CA PRO A 318 15.85 13.77 -9.11
C PRO A 318 14.68 13.55 -10.06
N GLY A 319 14.88 12.72 -11.10
CA GLY A 319 13.89 12.41 -12.12
C GLY A 319 12.90 11.30 -11.76
N PHE A 320 13.10 10.56 -10.67
CA PHE A 320 12.19 9.47 -10.31
C PHE A 320 10.80 10.00 -9.93
N ARG A 321 9.78 9.32 -10.44
CA ARG A 321 8.36 9.54 -10.10
C ARG A 321 7.65 8.20 -10.02
N PHE A 322 6.81 8.05 -9.01
CA PHE A 322 5.84 6.97 -8.98
C PHE A 322 4.77 7.15 -10.06
N VAL A 323 4.08 6.07 -10.44
CA VAL A 323 2.87 6.21 -11.26
C VAL A 323 1.77 6.90 -10.47
N ARG A 324 0.83 7.51 -11.19
CA ARG A 324 -0.31 8.19 -10.56
C ARG A 324 -1.11 7.23 -9.68
N GLY A 325 -1.33 7.61 -8.43
CA GLY A 325 -2.07 6.81 -7.46
C GLY A 325 -1.24 5.72 -6.76
N ALA A 326 0.09 5.69 -6.94
CA ALA A 326 0.93 4.68 -6.34
C ALA A 326 0.82 4.66 -4.81
N VAL A 327 1.01 3.47 -4.25
CA VAL A 327 1.11 3.23 -2.80
C VAL A 327 2.53 2.78 -2.50
N ALA A 328 3.22 3.49 -1.62
CA ALA A 328 4.62 3.23 -1.30
C ALA A 328 4.83 3.20 0.21
N VAL A 329 5.41 2.13 0.73
CA VAL A 329 5.65 1.96 2.17
C VAL A 329 7.03 1.38 2.38
N HIS A 330 7.79 1.92 3.34
CA HIS A 330 9.04 1.35 3.77
C HIS A 330 9.00 1.14 5.29
N ILE A 331 9.26 -0.07 5.73
CA ILE A 331 9.24 -0.37 7.14
C ILE A 331 10.54 0.15 7.77
N HIS A 332 10.38 1.22 8.52
CA HIS A 332 11.41 1.80 9.36
C HIS A 332 10.76 2.49 10.56
N SER A 333 11.37 2.38 11.73
CA SER A 333 10.81 2.88 12.99
C SER A 333 10.46 4.37 12.97
N PHE A 334 11.28 5.18 12.31
CA PHE A 334 11.11 6.64 12.24
C PHE A 334 10.71 7.11 10.84
N SER A 335 10.17 6.21 10.01
CA SER A 335 9.77 6.44 8.61
C SER A 335 8.98 7.74 8.38
N ALA A 336 8.21 8.19 9.37
CA ALA A 336 7.41 9.41 9.33
C ALA A 336 7.69 10.35 10.52
N SER A 337 8.92 10.38 11.04
CA SER A 337 9.27 11.26 12.18
C SER A 337 9.10 12.76 11.89
N THR A 338 9.07 13.13 10.60
CA THR A 338 8.66 14.43 10.06
C THR A 338 7.98 14.26 8.71
N LEU A 339 7.04 15.15 8.38
CA LEU A 339 6.45 15.31 7.05
C LEU A 339 6.82 16.64 6.38
N ARG A 340 7.79 17.37 6.96
CA ARG A 340 8.21 18.70 6.49
C ARG A 340 9.45 18.70 5.62
N ASP A 341 10.25 17.63 5.63
CA ASP A 341 11.47 17.51 4.85
C ASP A 341 11.32 16.43 3.76
N PRO A 342 11.39 16.77 2.46
CA PRO A 342 11.26 15.82 1.36
C PRO A 342 12.44 14.84 1.23
N ASN A 343 13.47 14.94 2.08
CA ASN A 343 14.65 14.07 2.07
C ASN A 343 14.85 13.30 3.39
N ALA A 344 14.00 13.52 4.40
CA ALA A 344 14.15 12.87 5.70
C ALA A 344 13.30 11.59 5.80
N ASN A 345 13.91 10.52 6.31
CA ASN A 345 13.25 9.23 6.55
C ASN A 345 12.61 8.67 5.26
N TRP A 346 11.33 8.30 5.24
CA TRP A 346 10.70 7.61 4.10
C TRP A 346 9.41 8.24 3.62
N VAL A 347 8.45 8.50 4.50
CA VAL A 347 7.09 8.89 4.07
C VAL A 347 7.09 10.20 3.29
N ALA A 348 7.76 11.24 3.81
CA ALA A 348 7.81 12.54 3.15
C ALA A 348 8.54 12.50 1.78
N PRO A 349 9.70 11.83 1.65
CA PRO A 349 10.31 11.55 0.35
C PRO A 349 9.40 10.81 -0.63
N LEU A 350 8.75 9.71 -0.20
CA LEU A 350 7.92 8.88 -1.07
C LEU A 350 6.74 9.67 -1.65
N VAL A 351 6.00 10.42 -0.82
CA VAL A 351 4.90 11.27 -1.32
C VAL A 351 5.42 12.45 -2.15
N SER A 352 6.61 12.98 -1.84
CA SER A 352 7.24 14.04 -2.66
C SER A 352 7.64 13.55 -4.06
N LYS A 353 7.84 12.23 -4.22
CA LYS A 353 8.05 11.56 -5.52
C LYS A 353 6.76 11.14 -6.21
N GLY A 354 5.59 11.47 -5.66
CA GLY A 354 4.29 11.28 -6.30
C GLY A 354 3.51 10.05 -5.82
N ALA A 355 3.93 9.38 -4.74
CA ALA A 355 3.08 8.38 -4.11
C ALA A 355 1.82 9.07 -3.56
N ALA A 356 0.65 8.51 -3.85
CA ALA A 356 -0.63 9.00 -3.36
C ALA A 356 -0.94 8.50 -1.94
N ALA A 357 -0.26 7.44 -1.49
CA ALA A 357 -0.42 6.93 -0.13
C ALA A 357 0.86 6.27 0.40
N SER A 358 1.07 6.40 1.71
CA SER A 358 2.17 5.80 2.46
C SER A 358 1.78 5.57 3.92
N LEU A 359 2.44 4.61 4.56
CA LEU A 359 2.31 4.33 5.99
C LEU A 359 3.66 4.59 6.68
N GLY A 360 3.64 5.03 7.94
CA GLY A 360 4.87 5.20 8.69
C GLY A 360 4.67 5.33 10.19
N SER A 361 5.75 5.68 10.90
CA SER A 361 5.74 5.86 12.34
C SER A 361 6.53 7.11 12.76
N VAL A 362 5.97 7.87 13.70
CA VAL A 362 6.52 9.16 14.15
C VAL A 362 7.60 9.03 15.22
N TYR A 363 7.58 7.90 15.94
CA TYR A 363 8.55 7.44 16.93
C TYR A 363 8.70 5.91 16.82
N GLU A 364 9.58 5.33 17.63
CA GLU A 364 9.84 3.88 17.67
C GLU A 364 8.56 3.05 17.90
N PRO A 365 8.11 2.26 16.91
CA PRO A 365 6.88 1.50 17.02
C PRO A 365 7.11 0.09 17.58
N TYR A 366 8.30 -0.50 17.47
CA TYR A 366 8.52 -1.96 17.42
C TYR A 366 7.84 -2.62 16.21
N LEU A 367 8.55 -3.55 15.56
CA LEU A 367 8.10 -4.22 14.34
C LEU A 367 6.65 -4.74 14.45
N GLU A 368 6.34 -5.52 15.49
CA GLU A 368 5.02 -6.13 15.69
C GLU A 368 3.86 -5.14 15.80
N LEU A 369 4.14 -3.86 16.07
CA LEU A 369 3.12 -2.80 16.17
C LEU A 369 3.11 -1.88 14.94
N THR A 370 3.96 -2.14 13.95
CA THR A 370 3.87 -1.52 12.62
C THR A 370 2.75 -2.18 11.79
N SER A 371 2.52 -1.66 10.59
CA SER A 371 1.55 -2.23 9.65
C SER A 371 2.04 -3.56 9.09
N HIS A 372 1.23 -4.61 9.26
CA HIS A 372 1.37 -5.87 8.55
C HIS A 372 1.10 -5.65 7.05
N LEU A 373 2.16 -5.52 6.25
CA LEU A 373 2.05 -5.09 4.85
C LEU A 373 1.33 -6.09 3.95
N ASP A 374 1.36 -7.38 4.31
CA ASP A 374 0.60 -8.43 3.65
C ASP A 374 -0.90 -8.31 3.89
N ILE A 375 -1.33 -7.96 5.10
CA ILE A 375 -2.73 -7.65 5.39
C ILE A 375 -3.12 -6.37 4.65
N PHE A 376 -2.29 -5.32 4.74
CA PHE A 376 -2.57 -4.05 4.08
C PHE A 376 -2.77 -4.20 2.57
N ASN A 377 -1.84 -4.87 1.88
CA ASN A 377 -1.93 -5.12 0.44
C ASN A 377 -3.16 -5.95 0.09
N ASP A 378 -3.43 -7.03 0.84
CA ASP A 378 -4.61 -7.86 0.63
C ASP A 378 -5.91 -7.03 0.70
N ARG A 379 -6.04 -6.14 1.70
CA ARG A 379 -7.25 -5.30 1.83
C ARG A 379 -7.38 -4.29 0.69
N LEU A 380 -6.27 -3.71 0.23
CA LEU A 380 -6.29 -2.85 -0.96
C LEU A 380 -6.78 -3.62 -2.20
N LEU A 381 -6.26 -4.82 -2.45
CA LEU A 381 -6.66 -5.66 -3.59
C LEU A 381 -8.13 -6.08 -3.53
N HIS A 382 -8.68 -6.25 -2.33
CA HIS A 382 -10.11 -6.50 -2.12
C HIS A 382 -10.96 -5.21 -2.11
N GLY A 383 -10.36 -4.10 -2.52
CA GLY A 383 -11.04 -2.86 -2.81
C GLY A 383 -11.51 -2.11 -1.58
N PHE A 384 -11.04 -2.41 -0.37
CA PHE A 384 -11.29 -1.58 0.82
C PHE A 384 -10.67 -0.19 0.66
N THR A 385 -11.11 0.79 1.45
CA THR A 385 -10.45 2.10 1.43
C THR A 385 -9.02 2.02 1.98
N PHE A 386 -8.20 3.01 1.68
CA PHE A 386 -6.85 3.13 2.22
C PHE A 386 -6.87 3.16 3.76
N ALA A 387 -7.79 3.94 4.35
CA ALA A 387 -7.96 4.00 5.80
C ALA A 387 -8.37 2.64 6.37
N GLU A 388 -9.34 1.96 5.75
CA GLU A 388 -9.78 0.64 6.20
C GLU A 388 -8.64 -0.39 6.14
N SER A 389 -7.93 -0.43 5.01
CA SER A 389 -6.79 -1.31 4.78
C SER A 389 -5.66 -1.07 5.78
N ALA A 390 -5.32 0.20 6.04
CA ALA A 390 -4.27 0.57 6.98
C ALA A 390 -4.63 0.16 8.42
N TYR A 391 -5.85 0.45 8.87
CA TYR A 391 -6.26 0.10 10.23
C TYR A 391 -6.53 -1.40 10.40
N MET A 392 -6.91 -2.14 9.37
CA MET A 392 -6.94 -3.61 9.46
C MET A 392 -5.54 -4.24 9.58
N SER A 393 -4.49 -3.50 9.23
CA SER A 393 -3.09 -3.99 9.25
C SER A 393 -2.31 -3.68 10.52
N ILE A 394 -2.78 -2.81 11.42
CA ILE A 394 -2.07 -2.45 12.65
C ILE A 394 -2.69 -3.08 13.90
N ARG A 395 -1.86 -3.53 14.83
CA ARG A 395 -2.31 -4.12 16.09
C ARG A 395 -2.67 -3.10 17.17
N ALA A 396 -2.07 -1.91 17.10
CA ALA A 396 -2.09 -0.92 18.16
C ALA A 396 -2.61 0.44 17.69
N LEU A 397 -3.38 1.07 18.58
CA LEU A 397 -3.83 2.46 18.56
C LEU A 397 -3.21 3.19 19.76
N SER A 398 -3.37 4.53 19.82
CA SER A 398 -2.68 5.35 20.82
C SER A 398 -1.17 5.09 20.78
N TRP A 399 -0.61 5.02 19.57
CA TRP A 399 0.78 4.61 19.33
C TRP A 399 1.42 5.45 18.21
N MET A 400 2.44 4.91 17.53
CA MET A 400 3.30 5.72 16.66
C MET A 400 2.82 5.81 15.21
N SER A 401 1.84 4.99 14.81
CA SER A 401 1.43 4.86 13.41
C SER A 401 0.82 6.13 12.84
N VAL A 402 1.14 6.43 11.58
CA VAL A 402 0.53 7.51 10.80
C VAL A 402 0.27 7.03 9.37
N MET A 403 -0.90 7.38 8.85
CA MET A 403 -1.38 7.00 7.52
C MET A 403 -1.45 8.26 6.68
N VAL A 404 -0.58 8.38 5.67
CA VAL A 404 -0.50 9.56 4.81
C VAL A 404 -1.13 9.25 3.48
N GLY A 405 -2.25 9.89 3.16
CA GLY A 405 -3.05 9.58 1.97
C GLY A 405 -4.53 9.94 2.18
N ASP A 406 -5.28 9.92 1.09
CA ASP A 406 -6.74 10.10 1.14
C ASP A 406 -7.40 8.91 1.83
N PRO A 407 -8.12 9.10 2.96
CA PRO A 407 -8.73 8.00 3.70
C PRO A 407 -9.73 7.18 2.88
N LEU A 408 -10.34 7.79 1.86
CA LEU A 408 -11.35 7.16 1.02
C LEU A 408 -10.75 6.47 -0.21
N TYR A 409 -9.43 6.54 -0.41
CA TYR A 409 -8.78 6.02 -1.61
C TYR A 409 -8.98 4.51 -1.80
N ARG A 410 -9.49 4.07 -2.95
CA ARG A 410 -9.70 2.65 -3.31
C ARG A 410 -9.00 2.26 -4.62
N PRO A 411 -7.67 2.02 -4.62
CA PRO A 411 -6.88 1.83 -5.85
C PRO A 411 -7.38 0.69 -6.76
N TYR A 412 -7.99 -0.35 -6.20
CA TYR A 412 -8.38 -1.56 -6.94
C TYR A 412 -9.89 -1.83 -6.94
N ALA A 413 -10.73 -0.93 -6.42
CA ALA A 413 -12.18 -1.16 -6.39
C ALA A 413 -12.80 -1.30 -7.79
N SER A 414 -12.24 -0.65 -8.80
CA SER A 414 -12.68 -0.76 -10.20
C SER A 414 -12.44 -2.16 -10.78
N TRP A 415 -11.43 -2.89 -10.31
CA TRP A 415 -11.12 -4.25 -10.77
C TRP A 415 -12.18 -5.27 -10.38
N LEU A 416 -12.93 -4.98 -9.31
CA LEU A 416 -13.96 -5.87 -8.78
C LEU A 416 -15.30 -5.72 -9.49
N GLN A 417 -15.41 -4.79 -10.44
CA GLN A 417 -16.65 -4.54 -11.18
C GLN A 417 -16.75 -5.48 -12.39
N ILE A 418 -17.87 -6.21 -12.50
CA ILE A 418 -18.10 -7.25 -13.49
C ILE A 418 -18.07 -6.74 -14.95
N ASP A 419 -18.34 -5.44 -15.17
CA ASP A 419 -18.49 -4.82 -16.50
C ASP A 419 -17.60 -3.58 -16.71
N ALA A 420 -16.47 -3.45 -15.97
CA ALA A 420 -15.55 -2.34 -16.20
C ALA A 420 -15.06 -2.36 -17.66
N GLN A 421 -15.54 -1.41 -18.48
CA GLN A 421 -15.02 -1.21 -19.83
C GLN A 421 -13.55 -0.82 -19.68
N PRO A 422 -12.59 -1.58 -20.23
CA PRO A 422 -11.20 -1.18 -20.19
C PRO A 422 -11.10 0.14 -20.96
N ASP A 423 -10.76 1.21 -20.24
CA ASP A 423 -10.53 2.50 -20.87
C ASP A 423 -9.44 2.32 -21.93
N SER A 424 -9.73 2.80 -23.14
CA SER A 424 -8.96 2.57 -24.38
C SER A 424 -7.54 3.15 -24.40
N ALA A 425 -6.95 3.43 -23.23
CA ALA A 425 -5.58 3.85 -23.10
C ALA A 425 -4.63 2.70 -23.45
N LYS A 426 -3.92 2.83 -24.58
CA LYS A 426 -2.97 1.85 -25.11
C LYS A 426 -1.87 1.43 -24.11
N SER A 427 -1.59 2.20 -23.06
CA SER A 427 -0.60 1.89 -22.01
C SER A 427 -1.13 1.00 -20.89
N GLY A 428 -2.46 0.84 -20.74
CA GLY A 428 -3.09 -0.03 -19.74
C GLY A 428 -3.31 -1.48 -20.20
N ALA A 429 -3.29 -1.71 -21.51
CA ALA A 429 -3.75 -2.96 -22.10
C ALA A 429 -2.95 -4.20 -21.66
N ASP A 430 -1.65 -4.06 -21.42
CA ASP A 430 -0.81 -5.20 -21.05
C ASP A 430 -0.99 -5.58 -19.58
N TRP A 431 -1.12 -4.59 -18.68
CA TRP A 431 -1.45 -4.83 -17.28
C TRP A 431 -2.81 -5.50 -17.14
N THR A 432 -3.84 -4.98 -17.82
CA THR A 432 -5.19 -5.53 -17.78
C THR A 432 -5.23 -6.96 -18.34
N LYS A 433 -4.57 -7.24 -19.47
CA LYS A 433 -4.49 -8.60 -20.02
C LYS A 433 -3.82 -9.57 -19.05
N TYR A 434 -2.76 -9.13 -18.37
CA TYR A 434 -2.07 -10.02 -17.44
C TYR A 434 -2.93 -10.29 -16.19
N HIS A 435 -3.54 -9.25 -15.63
CA HIS A 435 -4.50 -9.37 -14.54
C HIS A 435 -5.65 -10.34 -14.88
N GLU A 436 -6.31 -10.15 -16.02
CA GLU A 436 -7.38 -11.04 -16.48
C GLU A 436 -6.90 -12.48 -16.68
N PHE A 437 -5.71 -12.65 -17.26
CA PHE A 437 -5.11 -13.97 -17.43
C PHE A 437 -4.87 -14.64 -16.09
N ALA A 438 -4.28 -13.91 -15.13
CA ALA A 438 -3.97 -14.42 -13.80
C ALA A 438 -5.25 -14.85 -13.07
N LEU A 439 -6.29 -14.02 -13.03
CA LEU A 439 -7.56 -14.37 -12.38
C LEU A 439 -8.23 -15.61 -12.99
N LYS A 440 -8.20 -15.76 -14.32
CA LYS A 440 -8.77 -16.94 -15.01
C LYS A 440 -7.99 -18.22 -14.75
N ASN A 441 -6.74 -18.11 -14.31
CA ASN A 441 -5.81 -19.24 -14.18
C ASN A 441 -5.22 -19.41 -12.77
N VAL A 442 -5.67 -18.63 -11.78
CA VAL A 442 -5.11 -18.61 -10.41
C VAL A 442 -5.19 -19.96 -9.69
N MET A 443 -6.14 -20.80 -10.08
CA MET A 443 -6.32 -22.16 -9.52
C MET A 443 -5.38 -23.21 -10.14
N ARG A 444 -4.60 -22.85 -11.18
CA ARG A 444 -3.65 -23.76 -11.80
C ARG A 444 -2.39 -23.89 -10.95
N SER A 445 -1.76 -25.06 -11.02
CA SER A 445 -0.42 -25.24 -10.46
C SER A 445 0.61 -24.38 -11.21
N ALA A 446 1.74 -24.05 -10.57
CA ALA A 446 2.80 -23.26 -11.21
C ALA A 446 3.31 -23.89 -12.53
N SER A 447 3.42 -25.22 -12.58
CA SER A 447 3.86 -25.97 -13.77
C SER A 447 2.86 -25.93 -14.92
N GLU A 448 1.58 -25.64 -14.67
CA GLU A 448 0.57 -25.40 -15.70
C GLU A 448 0.42 -23.92 -16.04
N PHE A 449 0.50 -23.05 -15.03
CA PHE A 449 0.35 -21.61 -15.17
C PHE A 449 1.47 -21.03 -16.03
N ARG A 450 2.74 -21.30 -15.69
CA ARG A 450 3.90 -20.62 -16.33
C ARG A 450 4.01 -20.89 -17.83
N PRO A 451 3.90 -22.14 -18.33
CA PRO A 451 3.99 -22.38 -19.77
C PRO A 451 2.83 -21.73 -20.54
N LEU A 452 1.62 -21.73 -19.96
CA LEU A 452 0.46 -21.09 -20.57
C LEU A 452 0.61 -19.57 -20.59
N ALA A 453 1.08 -19.00 -19.48
CA ALA A 453 1.39 -17.59 -19.33
C ALA A 453 2.43 -17.15 -20.37
N GLY A 454 3.53 -17.88 -20.51
CA GLY A 454 4.58 -17.61 -21.49
C GLY A 454 4.07 -17.61 -22.93
N GLN A 455 3.23 -18.57 -23.30
CA GLN A 455 2.61 -18.62 -24.63
C GLN A 455 1.72 -17.41 -24.91
N ILE A 456 0.91 -16.98 -23.93
CA ILE A 456 0.03 -15.83 -24.05
C ILE A 456 0.84 -14.53 -24.10
N ALA A 457 1.86 -14.38 -23.25
CA ALA A 457 2.74 -13.23 -23.22
C ALA A 457 3.44 -13.05 -24.58
N ALA A 458 4.01 -14.12 -25.14
CA ALA A 458 4.65 -14.12 -26.45
C ALA A 458 3.70 -13.73 -27.59
N ARG A 459 2.50 -14.33 -27.64
CA ARG A 459 1.51 -14.04 -28.70
C ARG A 459 0.94 -12.63 -28.62
N SER A 460 0.78 -12.11 -27.41
CA SER A 460 0.21 -10.78 -27.17
C SER A 460 1.24 -9.67 -27.09
N HIS A 461 2.53 -10.01 -27.15
CA HIS A 461 3.65 -9.08 -26.97
C HIS A 461 3.61 -8.34 -25.62
N ASN A 462 3.21 -9.04 -24.55
CA ASN A 462 3.09 -8.49 -23.20
C ASN A 462 4.44 -8.58 -22.46
N CYS A 463 5.24 -7.52 -22.56
CA CYS A 463 6.61 -7.51 -22.02
C CYS A 463 6.67 -7.62 -20.49
N PRO A 464 5.83 -6.89 -19.71
CA PRO A 464 5.82 -7.03 -18.26
C PRO A 464 5.46 -8.43 -17.78
N MET A 465 4.54 -9.11 -18.47
CA MET A 465 4.20 -10.49 -18.15
C MET A 465 5.36 -11.46 -18.43
N MET A 466 6.13 -11.26 -19.52
CA MET A 466 7.33 -12.07 -19.77
C MET A 466 8.38 -11.86 -18.70
N GLU A 467 8.59 -10.61 -18.31
CA GLU A 467 9.57 -10.27 -17.30
C GLU A 467 9.21 -10.86 -15.93
N ASP A 468 7.95 -10.74 -15.52
CA ASP A 468 7.45 -11.32 -14.27
C ASP A 468 7.63 -12.84 -14.23
N LEU A 469 7.38 -13.53 -15.35
CA LEU A 469 7.67 -14.97 -15.47
C LEU A 469 9.16 -15.26 -15.31
N GLY A 470 10.04 -14.40 -15.83
CA GLY A 470 11.48 -14.49 -15.60
C GLY A 470 11.83 -14.36 -14.12
N SER A 471 11.26 -13.38 -13.43
CA SER A 471 11.42 -13.17 -11.99
C SER A 471 10.89 -14.36 -11.17
N MET A 472 9.74 -14.92 -11.54
CA MET A 472 9.18 -16.13 -10.91
C MET A 472 10.08 -17.36 -11.08
N GLU A 473 10.71 -17.54 -12.25
CA GLU A 473 11.65 -18.65 -12.47
C GLU A 473 12.97 -18.42 -11.73
N ALA A 474 13.44 -17.16 -11.65
CA ALA A 474 14.64 -16.82 -10.90
C ALA A 474 14.46 -17.09 -9.40
N GLY A 475 13.32 -16.69 -8.82
CA GLY A 475 12.99 -16.93 -7.42
C GLY A 475 12.85 -18.42 -7.07
N ASP A 476 12.40 -19.24 -8.01
CA ASP A 476 12.31 -20.70 -7.84
C ASP A 476 13.65 -21.42 -8.03
N GLY A 477 14.75 -20.71 -8.31
CA GLY A 477 16.05 -21.30 -8.56
C GLY A 477 16.19 -21.95 -9.94
N ASN A 478 15.42 -21.49 -10.94
CA ASN A 478 15.46 -21.95 -12.33
C ASN A 478 16.13 -20.91 -13.25
N PRO A 479 17.43 -20.57 -13.07
CA PRO A 479 18.04 -19.44 -13.75
C PRO A 479 18.14 -19.61 -15.28
N SER A 480 18.09 -20.86 -15.79
CA SER A 480 18.04 -21.11 -17.23
C SER A 480 16.73 -20.65 -17.88
N GLU A 481 15.58 -20.97 -17.25
CA GLU A 481 14.28 -20.52 -17.74
C GLU A 481 14.08 -19.02 -17.50
N ALA A 482 14.57 -18.50 -16.37
CA ALA A 482 14.60 -17.07 -16.10
C ALA A 482 15.30 -16.29 -17.23
N THR A 483 16.50 -16.70 -17.63
CA THR A 483 17.23 -16.10 -18.75
C THR A 483 16.45 -16.16 -20.07
N ASN A 484 15.71 -17.24 -20.35
CA ASN A 484 14.90 -17.34 -21.56
C ASN A 484 13.78 -16.30 -21.58
N TYR A 485 13.11 -16.09 -20.44
CA TYR A 485 12.06 -15.08 -20.32
C TYR A 485 12.62 -13.65 -20.33
N PHE A 486 13.70 -13.37 -19.60
CA PHE A 486 14.33 -12.06 -19.60
C PHE A 486 14.84 -11.68 -20.99
N LYS A 487 15.42 -12.62 -21.75
CA LYS A 487 15.80 -12.36 -23.14
C LYS A 487 14.59 -11.96 -24.00
N GLN A 488 13.45 -12.65 -23.85
CA GLN A 488 12.22 -12.32 -24.55
C GLN A 488 11.70 -10.93 -24.14
N ALA A 489 11.62 -10.65 -22.84
CA ALA A 489 11.20 -9.36 -22.30
C ALA A 489 12.09 -8.22 -22.81
N ARG A 490 13.43 -8.40 -22.80
CA ARG A 490 14.39 -7.43 -23.31
C ARG A 490 14.21 -7.11 -24.79
N THR A 491 13.86 -8.12 -25.60
CA THR A 491 13.55 -7.91 -27.03
C THR A 491 12.16 -7.32 -27.27
N CYS A 492 11.26 -7.47 -26.29
CA CYS A 492 9.90 -6.97 -26.32
C CYS A 492 9.85 -5.49 -25.95
N TYR A 493 10.59 -5.06 -24.91
CA TYR A 493 10.58 -3.68 -24.46
C TYR A 493 11.17 -2.71 -25.49
N THR A 494 10.55 -1.52 -25.56
CA THR A 494 11.06 -0.38 -26.33
C THR A 494 11.56 0.76 -25.43
N ASN A 495 11.08 0.82 -24.18
CA ASN A 495 11.54 1.79 -23.20
C ASN A 495 12.96 1.41 -22.76
N HIS A 496 13.83 2.42 -22.69
CA HIS A 496 15.24 2.20 -22.40
C HIS A 496 15.50 1.70 -20.97
N ASP A 497 14.85 2.28 -19.97
CA ASP A 497 15.02 1.92 -18.57
C ASP A 497 14.46 0.51 -18.30
N ASP A 498 13.36 0.12 -18.94
CA ASP A 498 12.85 -1.26 -18.89
C ASP A 498 13.86 -2.26 -19.45
N ILE A 499 14.46 -1.95 -20.60
CA ILE A 499 15.51 -2.78 -21.20
C ILE A 499 16.70 -2.91 -20.24
N LEU A 500 17.17 -1.81 -19.65
CA LEU A 500 18.31 -1.84 -18.73
C LEU A 500 18.02 -2.60 -17.44
N ARG A 501 16.78 -2.52 -16.93
CA ARG A 501 16.33 -3.32 -15.78
C ARG A 501 16.40 -4.81 -16.11
N VAL A 502 15.79 -5.23 -17.22
CA VAL A 502 15.84 -6.63 -17.66
C VAL A 502 17.28 -7.09 -17.93
N VAL A 503 18.17 -6.22 -18.41
CA VAL A 503 19.60 -6.56 -18.58
C VAL A 503 20.25 -6.93 -17.25
N LEU A 504 19.95 -6.21 -16.16
CA LEU A 504 20.48 -6.53 -14.83
C LEU A 504 19.99 -7.91 -14.36
N GLU A 505 18.68 -8.17 -14.49
CA GLU A 505 18.07 -9.45 -14.12
C GLU A 505 18.59 -10.62 -14.97
N GLU A 506 18.71 -10.43 -16.29
CA GLU A 506 19.25 -11.45 -17.21
C GLU A 506 20.73 -11.73 -16.90
N ALA A 507 21.52 -10.69 -16.60
CA ALA A 507 22.92 -10.83 -16.25
C ALA A 507 23.11 -11.59 -14.93
N ASP A 508 22.29 -11.32 -13.91
CA ASP A 508 22.30 -12.08 -12.66
C ASP A 508 21.94 -13.55 -12.89
N ALA A 509 20.90 -13.83 -13.68
CA ALA A 509 20.55 -15.20 -14.06
C ALA A 509 21.69 -15.93 -14.79
N TRP A 510 22.47 -15.24 -15.64
CA TRP A 510 23.67 -15.81 -16.27
C TRP A 510 24.79 -16.11 -15.26
N VAL A 511 25.01 -15.22 -14.28
CA VAL A 511 25.98 -15.46 -13.20
C VAL A 511 25.57 -16.68 -12.37
N LYS A 512 24.30 -16.80 -11.99
CA LYS A 512 23.73 -17.95 -11.26
C LYS A 512 23.83 -19.27 -12.05
N GLN A 513 23.90 -19.23 -13.38
CA GLN A 513 24.21 -20.38 -14.23
C GLN A 513 25.70 -20.73 -14.34
N ASN A 514 26.59 -20.06 -13.60
CA ASN A 514 28.05 -20.14 -13.75
C ASN A 514 28.53 -19.72 -15.16
N LYS A 515 27.85 -18.77 -15.81
CA LYS A 515 28.23 -18.22 -17.12
C LYS A 515 28.48 -16.71 -17.07
N PRO A 516 29.39 -16.22 -16.19
CA PRO A 516 29.61 -14.79 -15.97
C PRO A 516 30.13 -14.04 -17.21
N THR A 517 30.80 -14.71 -18.15
CA THR A 517 31.22 -14.09 -19.42
C THR A 517 30.03 -13.61 -20.25
N GLN A 518 28.93 -14.38 -20.26
CA GLN A 518 27.71 -13.98 -20.99
C GLN A 518 27.04 -12.76 -20.35
N ALA A 519 27.06 -12.68 -19.01
CA ALA A 519 26.60 -11.51 -18.28
C ALA A 519 27.42 -10.25 -18.65
N VAL A 520 28.75 -10.37 -18.66
CA VAL A 520 29.66 -9.27 -19.03
C VAL A 520 29.40 -8.79 -20.47
N ASP A 521 29.28 -9.71 -21.43
CA ASP A 521 29.04 -9.37 -22.83
C ASP A 521 27.69 -8.67 -23.03
N LEU A 522 26.65 -9.14 -22.34
CA LEU A 522 25.33 -8.53 -22.34
C LEU A 522 25.38 -7.09 -21.82
N ILE A 523 25.99 -6.88 -20.66
CA ILE A 523 26.10 -5.56 -20.02
C ILE A 523 26.92 -4.60 -20.89
N ARG A 524 28.06 -5.04 -21.44
CA ARG A 524 28.85 -4.23 -22.37
C ARG A 524 28.05 -3.82 -23.59
N SER A 525 27.18 -4.70 -24.09
CA SER A 525 26.29 -4.36 -25.20
C SER A 525 25.29 -3.28 -24.82
N ALA A 526 24.68 -3.38 -23.65
CA ALA A 526 23.75 -2.36 -23.14
C ALA A 526 24.46 -0.99 -22.93
N LEU A 527 25.65 -1.00 -22.32
CA LEU A 527 26.45 0.21 -22.11
C LEU A 527 26.91 0.87 -23.41
N ARG A 528 27.12 0.13 -24.50
CA ARG A 528 27.40 0.72 -25.82
C ARG A 528 26.19 1.46 -26.39
N THR A 529 24.99 0.94 -26.16
CA THR A 529 23.76 1.56 -26.66
C THR A 529 23.28 2.73 -25.79
N ALA A 530 23.69 2.77 -24.53
CA ALA A 530 23.34 3.84 -23.61
C ALA A 530 24.41 4.09 -22.54
N PRO A 531 25.52 4.73 -22.94
CA PRO A 531 26.63 4.99 -22.04
C PRO A 531 26.31 5.99 -20.92
N ASP A 532 25.30 6.83 -21.14
CA ASP A 532 24.93 7.98 -20.29
C ASP A 532 23.59 7.78 -19.55
N ALA A 533 23.00 6.58 -19.62
CA ALA A 533 21.77 6.28 -18.87
C ALA A 533 22.01 6.36 -17.36
N SER A 534 20.98 6.72 -16.60
CA SER A 534 21.06 6.79 -15.13
C SER A 534 21.49 5.46 -14.48
N ALA A 535 21.18 4.33 -15.12
CA ALA A 535 21.58 2.99 -14.68
C ALA A 535 23.01 2.57 -15.10
N ALA A 536 23.71 3.35 -15.93
CA ALA A 536 25.06 3.01 -16.41
C ALA A 536 26.09 2.79 -15.27
N PRO A 537 26.11 3.57 -14.17
CA PRO A 537 26.99 3.30 -13.03
C PRO A 537 26.75 1.93 -12.40
N LEU A 538 25.48 1.51 -12.28
CA LEU A 538 25.11 0.20 -11.73
C LEU A 538 25.55 -0.94 -12.66
N LEU A 539 25.29 -0.80 -13.97
CA LEU A 539 25.74 -1.75 -14.99
C LEU A 539 27.26 -1.92 -14.98
N ARG A 540 28.04 -0.83 -14.90
CA ARG A 540 29.51 -0.91 -14.82
C ARG A 540 30.00 -1.59 -13.55
N LYS A 541 29.32 -1.37 -12.41
CA LYS A 541 29.62 -2.08 -11.16
C LYS A 541 29.39 -3.58 -11.34
N PHE A 542 28.24 -3.97 -11.90
CA PHE A 542 27.91 -5.36 -12.17
C PHE A 542 28.91 -6.01 -13.14
N GLU A 543 29.27 -5.33 -14.24
CA GLU A 543 30.27 -5.82 -15.20
C GLU A 543 31.59 -6.18 -14.50
N LYS A 544 32.06 -5.32 -13.59
CA LYS A 544 33.29 -5.54 -12.84
C LYS A 544 33.19 -6.75 -11.91
N ASP A 545 32.08 -6.90 -11.20
CA ASP A 545 31.87 -8.00 -10.27
C ASP A 545 31.71 -9.35 -11.01
N ALA A 546 30.93 -9.38 -12.08
CA ALA A 546 30.83 -10.54 -12.97
C ALA A 546 32.17 -10.87 -13.66
N GLY A 547 32.96 -9.87 -14.06
CA GLY A 547 34.29 -10.07 -14.65
C GLY A 547 35.27 -10.74 -13.69
N ARG A 548 35.20 -10.41 -12.39
CA ARG A 548 35.99 -11.09 -11.35
C ARG A 548 35.59 -12.57 -11.24
N ALA A 549 34.29 -12.87 -11.24
CA ALA A 549 33.80 -14.24 -11.25
C ALA A 549 34.24 -15.01 -12.51
N ALA A 550 34.18 -14.40 -13.70
CA ALA A 550 34.64 -15.02 -14.95
C ALA A 550 36.13 -15.39 -14.93
N SER A 551 36.93 -14.55 -14.27
CA SER A 551 38.37 -14.78 -14.13
C SER A 551 38.69 -15.94 -13.18
N GLN A 552 37.78 -16.28 -12.26
CA GLN A 552 37.91 -17.43 -11.35
C GLN A 552 37.44 -18.74 -11.96
N VAL A 553 36.48 -18.70 -12.90
CA VAL A 553 35.96 -19.88 -13.61
C VAL A 553 36.91 -20.34 -14.73
N THR A 554 37.76 -19.45 -15.22
CA THR A 554 38.78 -19.79 -16.23
C THR A 554 40.03 -20.31 -15.52
N PRO A 555 40.45 -21.58 -15.69
CA PRO A 555 41.65 -22.07 -15.02
C PRO A 555 42.86 -21.26 -15.47
N SER A 556 43.70 -20.83 -14.53
CA SER A 556 45.04 -20.33 -14.84
C SER A 556 45.75 -21.36 -15.70
N ARG A 557 46.01 -21.00 -16.97
CA ARG A 557 46.74 -21.83 -17.92
C ARG A 557 48.20 -22.00 -17.51
#